data_AF-A0A949K1A2-F1
#
_entry.id   AF-A0A949K1A2-F1
#
_cell.length_a   1.000
_cell.length_b   1.000
_cell.length_c   1.000
_cell.angle_alpha   90.00
_cell.angle_beta   90.00
_cell.angle_gamma   90.00
#
_symmetry.space_group_name_H-M   'P 1'
#
loop_
_entity.id
_entity.type
_entity.pdbx_description
1 polymer ?
#
loop_
_entity_poly.entity_id
_entity_poly.type
_entity_poly.pdbx_seq_one_letter_code
_entity_poly.pdbx_strand_id
1 'polypeptide(L)' 'MLNFEEELKKFHPSLEVEEAEEAIRNQDLTDMTDILKEMLKESRSKER' A
#
# COMPACT_ATOMS: atom_id res chain seq x y z
N MET A 1 0.88 20.94 28.52
CA MET A 1 -0.26 20.46 27.71
C MET A 1 0.12 20.69 26.26
N LEU A 2 0.00 19.70 25.38
CA LEU A 2 0.33 19.89 23.96
C LEU A 2 -0.56 20.98 23.35
N ASN A 3 0.01 21.87 22.54
CA ASN A 3 -0.75 22.91 21.85
C ASN A 3 -1.30 22.36 20.52
N PHE A 4 -2.55 21.90 20.54
CA PHE A 4 -3.21 21.29 19.40
C PHE A 4 -3.34 22.24 18.19
N GLU A 5 -3.48 23.55 18.41
CA GLU A 5 -3.56 24.52 17.30
C GLU A 5 -2.24 24.67 16.55
N GLU A 6 -1.10 24.63 17.25
CA GLU A 6 0.20 24.74 16.60
C GLU A 6 0.59 23.48 15.85
N GLU A 7 0.26 22.30 16.38
CA GLU A 7 0.54 21.02 15.70
C GLU A 7 -0.33 20.85 14.45
N LEU A 8 -1.61 21.24 14.49
CA LEU A 8 -2.47 21.22 13.30
C LEU A 8 -1.98 22.16 12.19
N LYS A 9 -1.33 23.27 12.53
CA LYS A 9 -0.72 24.18 11.53
C LYS A 9 0.55 23.63 10.90
N LYS A 10 1.30 22.79 11.62
CA LYS A 10 2.49 22.09 11.11
C LYS A 10 2.14 20.86 10.29
N PHE A 11 0.89 20.39 10.38
CA PHE A 11 0.40 19.26 9.63
C PHE A 11 0.28 19.64 8.14
N HIS A 12 1.34 19.37 7.39
CA HIS A 12 1.35 19.48 5.94
C HIS A 12 1.24 18.07 5.34
N PRO A 13 0.44 17.90 4.27
CA PRO A 13 0.51 16.69 3.47
C PRO A 13 1.95 16.48 3.02
N SER A 14 2.47 15.26 3.21
CA SER A 14 3.81 14.94 2.73
C SER A 14 3.67 14.54 1.25
N LEU A 15 4.08 15.43 0.35
CA LEU A 15 3.98 15.24 -1.10
C LEU A 15 4.61 13.90 -1.55
N GLU A 16 5.74 13.53 -0.94
CA GLU A 16 6.44 12.26 -1.19
C GLU A 16 5.59 11.03 -0.80
N VAL A 17 4.78 11.14 0.26
CA VAL A 17 3.91 10.05 0.72
C VAL A 17 2.68 9.93 -0.18
N GLU A 18 2.14 11.05 -0.65
CA GLU A 18 1.02 11.09 -1.58
C GLU A 18 1.40 10.51 -2.95
N GLU A 19 2.57 10.89 -3.50
CA GLU A 19 3.11 10.31 -4.74
C GLU A 19 3.42 8.82 -4.60
N ALA A 20 3.99 8.40 -3.46
CA ALA A 20 4.25 7.00 -3.18
C ALA A 20 2.95 6.19 -3.05
N GLU A 21 1.93 6.76 -2.40
CA GLU A 21 0.60 6.14 -2.28
C GLU A 21 -0.03 5.93 -3.66
N GLU A 22 0.01 6.93 -4.54
CA GLU A 22 -0.54 6.83 -5.89
C GLU A 22 0.22 5.80 -6.74
N ALA A 23 1.56 5.77 -6.65
CA ALA A 23 2.39 4.78 -7.35
C ALA A 23 2.19 3.34 -6.86
N ILE A 24 1.89 3.15 -5.57
CA ILE A 24 1.54 1.85 -4.98
C ILE A 24 0.12 1.47 -5.41
N ARG A 25 -0.84 2.40 -5.32
CA ARG A 25 -2.26 2.16 -5.63
C ARG A 25 -2.50 1.87 -7.12
N ASN A 26 -1.71 2.44 -8.02
CA ASN A 26 -1.85 2.23 -9.47
C ASN A 26 -1.40 0.84 -9.96
N GLN A 27 -0.96 -0.07 -9.08
CA GLN A 27 -0.47 -1.41 -9.44
C GLN A 27 -1.51 -2.54 -9.27
N ASP A 28 -2.80 -2.21 -9.13
CA ASP A 28 -3.90 -3.14 -8.86
C ASP A 28 -3.90 -4.43 -9.72
N LEU A 29 -3.66 -4.32 -11.04
CA LEU A 29 -3.64 -5.49 -11.93
C LEU A 29 -2.45 -6.42 -11.66
N THR A 30 -1.29 -5.86 -11.32
CA THR A 30 -0.09 -6.62 -11.00
C THR A 30 -0.29 -7.38 -9.68
N ASP A 31 -0.86 -6.72 -8.67
CA ASP A 31 -1.16 -7.34 -7.37
C ASP A 31 -2.14 -8.50 -7.51
N MET A 32 -3.21 -8.33 -8.28
CA MET A 32 -4.15 -9.41 -8.57
C MET A 32 -3.48 -10.60 -9.27
N THR A 33 -2.56 -10.34 -10.21
CA THR A 33 -1.84 -11.41 -10.89
C THR A 33 -0.88 -12.17 -9.97
N ASP A 34 -0.22 -11.47 -9.05
CA ASP A 34 0.69 -12.08 -8.09
C ASP A 34 -0.05 -12.93 -7.05
N ILE A 35 -1.19 -12.46 -6.54
CA ILE A 35 -2.08 -13.24 -5.66
C ILE A 35 -2.52 -14.53 -6.35
N LEU A 36 -3.02 -14.43 -7.60
CA LEU A 36 -3.47 -15.60 -8.35
C LEU A 36 -2.33 -16.60 -8.58
N LYS A 37 -1.13 -16.11 -8.87
CA LYS A 37 0.07 -16.93 -9.06
C LYS A 37 0.49 -17.65 -7.79
N GLU A 38 0.40 -16.99 -6.64
CA GLU A 38 0.68 -17.57 -5.33
C GLU A 38 -0.33 -18.68 -4.98
N MET A 39 -1.63 -18.41 -5.15
CA MET A 39 -2.69 -19.41 -4.94
C MET A 39 -2.52 -20.66 -5.82
N LEU A 40 -2.13 -20.47 -7.09
CA LEU A 40 -1.85 -21.57 -8.02
C LEU A 40 -0.59 -22.37 -7.64
N LYS A 41 0.42 -21.71 -7.07
CA LYS A 41 1.65 -22.35 -6.59
C LYS A 41 1.37 -23.18 -5.34
N GLU A 42 0.62 -22.63 -4.39
CA GLU A 42 0.16 -23.36 -3.21
C GLU A 42 -0.67 -24.59 -3.57
N SER A 43 -1.62 -24.43 -4.50
CA SER A 43 -2.48 -25.54 -4.95
C SER A 43 -1.66 -26.68 -5.56
N ARG A 44 -0.66 -26.37 -6.40
CA ARG A 44 0.27 -27.36 -6.96
C ARG A 44 1.19 -28.01 -5.93
N SER A 45 1.53 -27.30 -4.85
CA SER A 45 2.35 -27.87 -3.77
C SER A 45 1.57 -28.77 -2.82
N LYS A 46 0.25 -28.55 -2.66
CA LYS A 46 -0.65 -29.42 -1.86
C LYS A 46 -1.01 -30.73 -2.58
N GLU A 47 -0.79 -30.79 -3.89
CA GLU A 47 -1.07 -31.96 -4.73
C GLU A 47 0.10 -32.96 -4.80
N ARG A 48 1.24 -32.66 -4.15
CA ARG A 48 2.42 -33.53 -3.97
C ARG A 48 2.49 -34.09 -2.56
#